data_AF-A0A941Z8Y1-F1
#
_entry.id   AF-A0A941Z8Y1-F1
#
_cell.length_a   1.000
_cell.length_b   1.000
_cell.length_c   1.000
_cell.angle_alpha   90.00
_cell.angle_beta   90.00
_cell.angle_gamma   90.00
#
_symmetry.space_group_name_H-M   'P 1'
#
loop_
_entity.id
_entity.type
_entity.pdbx_description
1 polymer ?
#
loop_
_entity_poly.entity_id
_entity_poly.type
_entity_poly.pdbx_seq_one_letter_code
_entity_poly.pdbx_strand_id
1 'polypeptide(L)'
;EYLRDTGLIELASDGFKLIPGPIKSFGETLEWFIAEIFKKEFEIEAIWGIRFKRPQVGGDYDLIAKVDGSIVYMEIKSSPPKQIYQTEISAFFDRVIDLSPEISIFFVDTELRMKDKIVPMFEEEYKKRAVEPPGIVRMEKELFQIRDKIFIINAKDSIAANIEKVLIWYFRRSH
;
A
#
# COMPACT_ATOMS: atom_id res chain seq x y z
N GLU A 1 18.09 -5.43 9.60
CA GLU A 1 19.19 -4.52 9.23
C GLU A 1 18.69 -3.08 9.14
N TYR A 2 17.65 -2.79 8.36
CA TYR A 2 17.07 -1.43 8.22
C TYR A 2 16.92 -0.62 9.52
N LEU A 3 16.24 -1.14 10.56
CA LEU A 3 16.05 -0.42 11.83
C LEU A 3 17.36 -0.01 12.52
N ARG A 4 18.43 -0.79 12.32
CA ARG A 4 19.77 -0.48 12.84
C ARG A 4 20.42 0.61 11.97
N ASP A 5 20.30 0.48 10.66
CA ASP A 5 20.92 1.40 9.69
C ASP A 5 20.28 2.79 9.73
N THR A 6 19.00 2.90 10.12
CA THR A 6 18.32 4.18 10.38
C THR A 6 18.59 4.76 11.76
N GLY A 7 19.36 4.08 12.60
CA GLY A 7 19.68 4.53 13.95
C GLY A 7 18.51 4.49 14.92
N LEU A 8 17.51 3.64 14.68
CA LEU A 8 16.41 3.43 15.63
C LEU A 8 16.79 2.44 16.74
N ILE A 9 17.61 1.44 16.39
CA ILE A 9 18.10 0.43 17.32
C ILE A 9 19.61 0.29 17.24
N GLU A 10 20.22 -0.09 18.36
CA GLU A 10 21.61 -0.52 18.43
C GLU A 10 21.70 -1.92 19.07
N LEU A 11 22.81 -2.61 18.82
CA LEU A 11 23.05 -3.93 19.39
C LEU A 11 23.37 -3.80 20.89
N ALA A 12 22.71 -4.61 21.72
CA ALA A 12 22.97 -4.76 23.15
C ALA A 12 23.55 -6.16 23.44
N SER A 13 23.99 -6.39 24.68
CA SER A 13 24.57 -7.67 25.12
C SER A 13 23.64 -8.88 24.93
N ASP A 14 22.33 -8.66 24.92
CA ASP A 14 21.28 -9.69 24.86
C ASP A 14 20.21 -9.42 23.79
N GLY A 15 20.51 -8.55 22.82
CA GLY A 15 19.57 -8.25 21.72
C GLY A 15 19.72 -6.86 21.15
N PHE A 16 18.62 -6.12 21.08
CA PHE A 16 18.57 -4.76 20.54
C PHE A 16 17.98 -3.80 21.57
N LYS A 17 18.53 -2.59 21.64
CA LYS A 17 17.97 -1.49 22.43
C LYS A 17 17.62 -0.31 21.53
N LEU A 18 16.56 0.42 21.90
CA LEU A 18 16.18 1.67 21.22
C LEU A 18 17.23 2.75 21.50
N ILE A 19 17.61 3.49 20.46
CA ILE A 19 18.49 4.66 20.63
C ILE A 19 17.64 5.82 21.18
N PRO A 20 18.00 6.41 22.34
CA PRO A 20 17.25 7.53 22.91
C PRO A 20 17.31 8.77 22.02
N GLY A 21 16.17 9.29 21.59
CA GLY A 21 16.07 10.53 20.80
C GLY A 21 14.72 10.70 20.12
N PRO A 22 14.41 11.91 19.60
CA PRO A 22 13.21 12.13 18.82
C PRO A 22 13.30 11.36 17.50
N ILE A 23 12.36 10.45 17.27
CA ILE A 23 12.24 9.74 16.00
C ILE A 23 11.72 10.73 14.96
N LYS A 24 12.56 11.04 13.97
CA LYS A 24 12.26 12.07 12.97
C LYS A 24 11.25 11.60 11.91
N SER A 25 11.18 10.30 11.61
CA SER A 25 10.24 9.72 10.65
C SER A 25 9.98 8.23 10.94
N PHE A 26 8.70 7.85 10.93
CA PHE A 26 8.24 6.46 10.90
C PHE A 26 7.62 6.07 9.54
N GLY A 27 7.45 7.01 8.60
CA GLY A 27 6.75 6.73 7.34
C GLY A 27 7.41 5.60 6.54
N GLU A 28 8.71 5.76 6.28
CA GLU A 28 9.53 4.75 5.60
C GLU A 28 9.61 3.41 6.38
N THR A 29 9.32 3.41 7.69
CA THR A 29 9.33 2.18 8.49
C THR A 29 8.11 1.30 8.23
N LEU A 30 6.95 1.89 7.93
CA LEU A 30 5.75 1.13 7.58
C LEU A 30 5.91 0.50 6.19
N GLU A 31 6.47 1.23 5.24
CA GLU A 31 6.80 0.72 3.90
C GLU A 31 7.75 -0.47 3.98
N TRP A 32 8.85 -0.32 4.74
CA TRP A 32 9.78 -1.42 5.02
C TRP A 32 9.08 -2.61 5.69
N PHE A 33 8.26 -2.36 6.71
CA PHE A 33 7.57 -3.44 7.44
C PHE A 33 6.66 -4.24 6.52
N ILE A 34 5.89 -3.58 5.65
CA ILE A 34 5.04 -4.25 4.68
C ILE A 34 5.87 -5.01 3.64
N ALA A 35 6.99 -4.46 3.17
CA ALA A 35 7.90 -5.20 2.30
C ALA A 35 8.45 -6.47 2.96
N GLU A 36 8.74 -6.42 4.26
CA GLU A 36 9.14 -7.62 5.02
C GLU A 36 8.00 -8.63 5.17
N ILE A 37 6.73 -8.19 5.28
CA ILE A 37 5.56 -9.09 5.23
C ILE A 37 5.51 -9.81 3.87
N PHE A 38 5.63 -9.08 2.75
CA PHE A 38 5.68 -9.71 1.42
C PHE A 38 6.77 -10.79 1.33
N LYS A 39 7.97 -10.50 1.83
CA LYS A 39 9.10 -11.43 1.77
C LYS A 39 8.95 -12.64 2.70
N LYS A 40 8.50 -12.43 3.94
CA LYS A 40 8.52 -13.46 4.98
C LYS A 40 7.27 -14.33 5.01
N GLU A 41 6.11 -13.72 4.74
CA GLU A 41 4.82 -14.42 4.81
C GLU A 41 4.39 -14.98 3.45
N PHE A 42 4.88 -14.39 2.34
CA PHE A 42 4.45 -14.77 0.99
C PHE A 42 5.59 -15.20 0.06
N GLU A 43 6.86 -15.16 0.53
CA GLU A 43 8.05 -15.43 -0.30
C GLU A 43 8.10 -14.57 -1.59
N ILE A 44 7.53 -13.36 -1.53
CA ILE A 44 7.44 -12.42 -2.65
C ILE A 44 8.61 -11.43 -2.58
N GLU A 45 9.30 -11.25 -3.71
CA GLU A 45 10.28 -10.18 -3.88
C GLU A 45 9.58 -8.82 -3.78
N ALA A 46 10.01 -7.99 -2.84
CA ALA A 46 9.46 -6.65 -2.61
C ALA A 46 10.56 -5.62 -2.33
N ILE A 47 10.38 -4.43 -2.90
CA ILE A 47 11.20 -3.23 -2.71
C ILE A 47 10.30 -2.05 -2.31
N TRP A 48 10.84 -1.09 -1.57
CA TRP A 48 10.09 0.05 -1.03
C TRP A 48 10.85 1.37 -1.20
N GLY A 49 10.16 2.50 -1.07
CA GLY A 49 10.73 3.85 -1.16
C GLY A 49 11.38 4.15 -2.52
N ILE A 50 10.73 3.76 -3.62
CA ILE A 50 11.34 3.70 -4.95
C ILE A 50 11.22 5.06 -5.65
N ARG A 51 12.36 5.54 -6.16
CA ARG A 51 12.44 6.75 -6.98
C ARG A 51 12.89 6.42 -8.40
N PHE A 52 11.99 6.59 -9.36
CA PHE A 52 12.37 6.47 -10.77
C PHE A 52 13.10 7.73 -11.24
N LYS A 53 14.06 7.56 -12.14
CA LYS A 53 14.67 8.70 -12.85
C LYS A 53 13.72 9.13 -13.96
N ARG A 54 13.17 10.35 -13.87
CA ARG A 54 12.26 10.97 -14.84
C ARG A 54 10.91 10.23 -15.03
N PRO A 55 10.13 10.01 -13.97
CA PRO A 55 8.79 9.49 -14.14
C PRO A 55 7.91 10.52 -14.88
N GLN A 56 6.89 10.05 -15.62
CA GLN A 56 5.89 10.96 -16.20
C GLN A 56 5.06 11.65 -15.11
N VAL A 57 5.07 11.06 -13.90
CA VAL A 57 4.35 11.51 -12.72
C VAL A 57 5.33 11.71 -11.57
N GLY A 58 5.27 12.85 -10.88
CA GLY A 58 6.15 13.11 -9.73
C GLY A 58 5.83 12.24 -8.51
N GLY A 59 6.82 12.06 -7.63
CA GLY A 59 6.67 11.38 -6.34
C GLY A 59 7.39 10.03 -6.26
N ASP A 60 7.41 9.49 -5.05
CA ASP A 60 8.00 8.19 -4.73
C ASP A 60 6.93 7.10 -4.88
N TYR A 61 7.35 5.88 -5.17
CA TYR A 61 6.50 4.69 -5.17
C TYR A 61 6.79 3.93 -3.87
N ASP A 62 5.79 3.88 -2.98
CA ASP A 62 5.98 3.37 -1.62
C ASP A 62 6.43 1.90 -1.60
N LEU A 63 5.78 1.01 -2.37
CA LEU A 63 6.18 -0.39 -2.47
C LEU A 63 5.85 -1.01 -3.83
N ILE A 64 6.80 -1.75 -4.39
CA ILE A 64 6.61 -2.60 -5.56
C ILE A 64 7.05 -4.02 -5.22
N ALA A 65 6.22 -4.99 -5.61
CA ALA A 65 6.49 -6.41 -5.44
C ALA A 65 6.22 -7.19 -6.74
N LYS A 66 6.86 -8.35 -6.88
CA LYS A 66 6.72 -9.22 -8.05
C LYS A 66 6.08 -10.55 -7.65
N VAL A 67 4.92 -10.85 -8.21
CA VAL A 67 4.15 -12.06 -7.93
C VAL A 67 3.78 -12.78 -9.23
N ASP A 68 4.24 -14.01 -9.42
CA ASP A 68 3.93 -14.84 -10.61
C ASP A 68 4.03 -14.09 -11.96
N GLY A 69 5.15 -13.39 -12.17
CA GLY A 69 5.37 -12.58 -13.39
C GLY A 69 4.61 -11.25 -13.45
N SER A 70 3.76 -10.97 -12.46
CA SER A 70 2.93 -9.77 -12.34
C SER A 70 3.53 -8.78 -11.34
N ILE A 71 3.22 -7.50 -11.53
CA ILE A 71 3.64 -6.40 -10.67
C ILE A 71 2.52 -6.07 -9.70
N VAL A 72 2.87 -6.02 -8.42
CA VAL A 72 2.07 -5.42 -7.36
C VAL A 72 2.65 -4.06 -7.04
N TYR A 73 1.82 -3.04 -7.09
CA TYR A 73 2.12 -1.72 -6.56
C TYR A 73 1.25 -1.47 -5.34
N MET A 74 1.85 -0.99 -4.25
CA MET A 74 1.12 -0.56 -3.06
C MET A 74 1.49 0.88 -2.70
N GLU A 75 0.46 1.71 -2.54
CA GLU A 75 0.56 3.01 -1.87
C GLU A 75 0.18 2.82 -0.40
N ILE A 76 0.98 3.36 0.51
CA ILE A 76 0.95 3.09 1.94
C ILE A 76 0.72 4.40 2.70
N LYS A 77 -0.39 4.47 3.44
CA LYS A 77 -0.73 5.61 4.27
C LYS A 77 -0.74 5.23 5.74
N SER A 78 0.19 5.80 6.50
CA SER A 78 0.20 5.70 7.97
C SER A 78 -0.81 6.64 8.65
N SER A 79 -1.35 7.61 7.92
CA SER A 79 -2.32 8.57 8.44
C SER A 79 -3.74 7.97 8.47
N PRO A 80 -4.56 8.29 9.49
CA PRO A 80 -5.94 7.83 9.54
C PRO A 80 -6.76 8.44 8.38
N PRO A 81 -7.90 7.83 7.99
CA PRO A 81 -8.68 8.26 6.83
C PRO A 81 -9.07 9.75 6.80
N LYS A 82 -9.27 10.36 7.97
CA LYS A 82 -9.59 11.79 8.08
C LYS A 82 -8.47 12.73 7.62
N GLN A 83 -7.23 12.26 7.61
CA GLN A 83 -6.03 13.01 7.24
C GLN A 83 -5.52 12.65 5.84
N ILE A 84 -6.21 11.76 5.12
CA ILE A 84 -5.92 11.47 3.72
C ILE A 84 -6.68 12.48 2.86
N TYR A 85 -5.95 13.16 1.97
CA TYR A 85 -6.49 14.20 1.09
C TYR A 85 -6.79 13.66 -0.31
N GLN A 86 -7.71 14.32 -1.03
CA GLN A 86 -8.12 13.90 -2.39
C GLN A 86 -6.92 13.88 -3.35
N THR A 87 -6.00 14.81 -3.19
CA THR A 87 -4.76 14.89 -3.99
C THR A 87 -3.89 13.65 -3.87
N GLU A 88 -3.92 12.95 -2.73
CA GLU A 88 -3.19 11.70 -2.55
C GLU A 88 -3.85 10.55 -3.33
N ILE A 89 -5.19 10.54 -3.40
CA ILE A 89 -5.93 9.61 -4.26
C ILE A 89 -5.59 9.91 -5.71
N SER A 90 -5.67 11.17 -6.15
CA SER A 90 -5.29 11.55 -7.52
C SER A 90 -3.86 11.10 -7.86
N ALA A 91 -2.91 11.32 -6.96
CA ALA A 91 -1.51 10.92 -7.16
C ALA A 91 -1.34 9.38 -7.24
N PHE A 92 -2.07 8.62 -6.42
CA PHE A 92 -2.12 7.16 -6.53
C PHE A 92 -2.59 6.72 -7.92
N PHE A 93 -3.69 7.30 -8.42
CA PHE A 93 -4.20 6.98 -9.76
C PHE A 93 -3.20 7.32 -10.87
N ASP A 94 -2.53 8.47 -10.75
CA ASP A 94 -1.50 8.86 -11.72
C ASP A 94 -0.36 7.82 -11.74
N ARG A 95 0.09 7.36 -10.57
CA ARG A 95 1.11 6.28 -10.46
C ARG A 95 0.62 4.93 -10.98
N VAL A 96 -0.64 4.56 -10.73
CA VAL A 96 -1.23 3.34 -11.30
C VAL A 96 -1.26 3.41 -12.83
N ILE A 97 -1.54 4.58 -13.42
CA ILE A 97 -1.53 4.77 -14.87
C ILE A 97 -0.10 4.72 -15.43
N ASP A 98 0.86 5.38 -14.76
CA ASP A 98 2.27 5.44 -15.18
C ASP A 98 2.95 4.06 -15.12
N LEU A 99 2.77 3.33 -14.01
CA LEU A 99 3.38 2.02 -13.78
C LEU A 99 2.61 0.88 -14.46
N SER A 100 1.29 1.05 -14.67
CA SER A 100 0.38 0.03 -15.22
C SER A 100 0.52 -1.37 -14.58
N PRO A 101 0.49 -1.50 -13.24
CA PRO A 101 0.64 -2.78 -12.56
C PRO A 101 -0.60 -3.68 -12.76
N GLU A 102 -0.42 -4.99 -12.62
CA GLU A 102 -1.52 -5.97 -12.62
C GLU A 102 -2.34 -5.88 -11.32
N ILE A 103 -1.69 -5.59 -10.20
CA ILE A 103 -2.33 -5.42 -8.88
C ILE A 103 -1.91 -4.07 -8.29
N SER A 104 -2.88 -3.23 -7.96
CA SER A 104 -2.69 -1.96 -7.28
C SER A 104 -3.40 -1.97 -5.93
N ILE A 105 -2.69 -1.63 -4.86
CA ILE A 105 -3.26 -1.63 -3.51
C ILE A 105 -3.10 -0.25 -2.90
N PHE A 106 -4.19 0.32 -2.41
CA PHE A 106 -4.17 1.49 -1.55
C PHE A 106 -4.38 1.03 -0.11
N PHE A 107 -3.31 1.02 0.67
CA PHE A 107 -3.30 0.55 2.05
C PHE A 107 -3.35 1.73 3.02
N VAL A 108 -4.24 1.66 4.01
CA VAL A 108 -4.33 2.64 5.10
C VAL A 108 -4.11 1.93 6.45
N ASP A 109 -3.09 2.33 7.20
CA ASP A 109 -2.75 1.78 8.52
C ASP A 109 -3.76 2.22 9.58
N THR A 110 -4.92 1.59 9.55
CA THR A 110 -6.02 1.89 10.44
C THR A 110 -6.96 0.70 10.57
N GLU A 111 -7.65 0.60 11.70
CA GLU A 111 -8.83 -0.27 11.81
C GLU A 111 -10.14 0.48 11.56
N LEU A 112 -10.07 1.79 11.35
CA LEU A 112 -11.25 2.64 11.10
C LEU A 112 -11.91 2.26 9.78
N ARG A 113 -13.22 2.56 9.71
CA ARG A 113 -14.01 2.33 8.50
C ARG A 113 -13.54 3.24 7.37
N MET A 114 -13.23 2.64 6.23
CA MET A 114 -12.82 3.32 5.01
C MET A 114 -14.01 3.68 4.12
N LYS A 115 -15.14 2.96 4.26
CA LYS A 115 -16.36 3.19 3.47
C LYS A 115 -16.87 4.63 3.52
N ASP A 116 -16.68 5.32 4.64
CA ASP A 116 -17.29 6.62 4.87
C ASP A 116 -16.42 7.78 4.34
N LYS A 117 -15.16 7.52 3.98
CA LYS A 117 -14.20 8.55 3.56
C LYS A 117 -13.36 8.16 2.35
N ILE A 118 -12.58 7.09 2.45
CA ILE A 118 -11.65 6.68 1.38
C ILE A 118 -12.40 6.20 0.14
N VAL A 119 -13.40 5.33 0.31
CA VAL A 119 -14.20 4.82 -0.81
C VAL A 119 -14.87 5.96 -1.60
N PRO A 120 -15.58 6.93 -0.96
CA PRO A 120 -16.12 8.10 -1.66
C PRO A 120 -15.08 8.93 -2.41
N MET A 121 -13.86 9.07 -1.87
CA MET A 121 -12.78 9.81 -2.53
C MET A 121 -12.29 9.10 -3.80
N PHE A 122 -12.26 7.76 -3.81
CA PHE A 122 -12.03 6.96 -5.01
C PHE A 122 -13.17 7.12 -6.03
N GLU A 123 -14.43 7.09 -5.58
CA GLU A 123 -15.59 7.32 -6.46
C GLU A 123 -15.54 8.72 -7.10
N GLU A 124 -15.18 9.74 -6.31
CA GLU A 124 -15.00 11.12 -6.79
C GLU A 124 -13.88 11.20 -7.82
N GLU A 125 -12.74 10.56 -7.57
CA GLU A 125 -11.62 10.53 -8.51
C GLU A 125 -11.99 9.88 -9.84
N TYR A 126 -12.70 8.75 -9.79
CA TYR A 126 -13.16 8.07 -10.99
C TYR A 126 -14.16 8.89 -11.79
N LYS A 127 -15.10 9.58 -11.13
CA LYS A 127 -16.06 10.48 -11.82
C LYS A 127 -15.36 11.59 -12.59
N LYS A 128 -14.17 12.03 -12.15
CA LYS A 128 -13.36 13.02 -12.87
C LYS A 128 -12.62 12.42 -14.07
N ARG A 129 -12.22 11.14 -13.98
CA ARG A 129 -11.33 10.48 -14.96
C ARG A 129 -12.06 9.69 -16.03
N ALA A 130 -13.29 9.22 -15.78
CA ALA A 130 -14.01 8.34 -16.69
C ALA A 130 -15.47 8.79 -16.87
N VAL A 131 -15.95 8.70 -18.12
CA VAL A 131 -17.36 8.96 -18.47
C VAL A 131 -18.29 7.99 -17.74
N GLU A 132 -17.88 6.72 -17.68
CA GLU A 132 -18.56 5.67 -16.93
C GLU A 132 -17.63 5.13 -15.84
N PRO A 133 -17.69 5.70 -14.62
CA PRO A 133 -16.85 5.25 -13.53
C PRO A 133 -17.28 3.83 -13.10
N PRO A 134 -16.31 2.92 -12.84
CA PRO A 134 -16.65 1.61 -12.32
C PRO A 134 -17.23 1.69 -10.92
N GLY A 135 -18.09 0.72 -10.58
CA GLY A 135 -18.51 0.52 -9.21
C GLY A 135 -17.36 0.03 -8.32
N ILE A 136 -17.34 0.48 -7.06
CA ILE A 136 -16.46 -0.06 -6.02
C ILE A 136 -17.21 -1.16 -5.28
N VAL A 137 -16.70 -2.39 -5.36
CA VAL A 137 -17.33 -3.56 -4.74
C VAL A 137 -16.67 -3.84 -3.41
N ARG A 138 -17.46 -3.93 -2.34
CA ARG A 138 -16.98 -4.46 -1.06
C ARG A 138 -16.89 -5.97 -1.18
N MET A 139 -15.69 -6.52 -1.04
CA MET A 139 -15.49 -7.96 -1.08
C MET A 139 -15.76 -8.58 0.30
N GLU A 140 -15.16 -8.01 1.35
CA GLU A 140 -15.38 -8.42 2.74
C GLU A 140 -14.97 -7.29 3.67
N LYS A 141 -15.70 -7.06 4.78
CA LYS A 141 -15.33 -6.08 5.82
C LYS A 141 -14.89 -4.72 5.22
N GLU A 142 -13.62 -4.34 5.39
CA GLU A 142 -13.01 -3.11 4.87
C GLU A 142 -12.02 -3.40 3.72
N LEU A 143 -12.24 -4.49 2.97
CA LEU A 143 -11.57 -4.78 1.70
C LEU A 143 -12.52 -4.47 0.54
N PHE A 144 -12.08 -3.59 -0.36
CA PHE A 144 -12.85 -3.14 -1.51
C PHE A 144 -12.03 -3.31 -2.79
N GLN A 145 -12.73 -3.42 -3.91
CA GLN A 145 -12.16 -3.68 -5.22
C GLN A 145 -12.76 -2.80 -6.32
N ILE A 146 -11.94 -2.49 -7.32
CA ILE A 146 -12.31 -1.73 -8.52
C ILE A 146 -11.66 -2.32 -9.78
N ARG A 147 -12.47 -2.60 -10.81
CA ARG A 147 -12.07 -3.09 -12.16
C ARG A 147 -10.98 -4.17 -12.15
N ASP A 148 -11.08 -5.12 -11.23
CA ASP A 148 -10.19 -6.29 -11.16
C ASP A 148 -8.70 -5.99 -10.91
N LYS A 149 -8.32 -4.73 -10.66
CA LYS A 149 -6.90 -4.32 -10.52
C LYS A 149 -6.61 -3.51 -9.27
N ILE A 150 -7.55 -2.68 -8.82
CA ILE A 150 -7.34 -1.78 -7.67
C ILE A 150 -8.05 -2.33 -6.45
N PHE A 151 -7.34 -2.36 -5.33
CA PHE A 151 -7.83 -2.79 -4.03
C PHE A 151 -7.62 -1.69 -3.00
N ILE A 152 -8.60 -1.54 -2.10
CA ILE A 152 -8.50 -0.66 -0.94
C ILE A 152 -8.57 -1.57 0.28
N ILE A 153 -7.51 -1.58 1.09
CA ILE A 153 -7.40 -2.40 2.30
C ILE A 153 -6.93 -1.55 3.48
N ASN A 154 -7.19 -2.02 4.70
CA ASN A 154 -6.67 -1.42 5.91
C ASN A 154 -5.98 -2.46 6.80
N ALA A 155 -5.54 -2.03 7.98
CA ALA A 155 -4.85 -2.89 8.94
C ALA A 155 -5.78 -3.78 9.78
N LYS A 156 -7.11 -3.69 9.58
CA LYS A 156 -8.08 -4.42 10.41
C LYS A 156 -7.88 -5.93 10.32
N ASP A 157 -7.92 -6.58 11.48
CA ASP A 157 -7.66 -8.00 11.73
C ASP A 157 -6.19 -8.42 11.49
N SER A 158 -5.69 -8.30 10.26
CA SER A 158 -4.28 -8.56 9.93
C SER A 158 -3.93 -7.99 8.54
N ILE A 159 -2.81 -7.26 8.46
CA ILE A 159 -2.27 -6.74 7.19
C ILE A 159 -1.95 -7.90 6.24
N ALA A 160 -1.26 -8.93 6.72
CA ALA A 160 -0.91 -10.11 5.93
C ALA A 160 -2.17 -10.80 5.40
N ALA A 161 -3.17 -11.06 6.26
CA ALA A 161 -4.41 -11.72 5.81
C ALA A 161 -5.18 -10.89 4.77
N ASN A 162 -5.14 -9.56 4.85
CA ASN A 162 -5.78 -8.69 3.85
C ASN A 162 -5.01 -8.72 2.51
N ILE A 163 -3.67 -8.74 2.54
CA ILE A 163 -2.84 -8.93 1.34
C ILE A 163 -3.11 -10.30 0.71
N GLU A 164 -3.13 -11.36 1.52
CA GLU A 164 -3.42 -12.73 1.09
C GLU A 164 -4.75 -12.81 0.34
N LYS A 165 -5.81 -12.17 0.85
CA LYS A 165 -7.12 -12.13 0.18
C LYS A 165 -7.06 -11.46 -1.19
N VAL A 166 -6.29 -10.39 -1.33
CA VAL A 166 -6.07 -9.73 -2.63
C VAL A 166 -5.37 -10.69 -3.60
N LEU A 167 -4.29 -11.34 -3.16
CA LEU A 167 -3.53 -12.29 -3.98
C LEU A 167 -4.37 -13.51 -4.39
N ILE A 168 -5.09 -14.13 -3.46
CA ILE A 168 -6.01 -15.24 -3.74
C ILE A 168 -7.07 -14.83 -4.76
N TRP A 169 -7.65 -13.65 -4.61
CA TRP A 169 -8.64 -13.16 -5.55
C TRP A 169 -8.05 -12.99 -6.95
N TYR A 170 -6.84 -12.43 -7.04
CA TYR A 170 -6.14 -12.23 -8.31
C TYR A 170 -5.85 -13.57 -9.01
N PHE A 171 -5.23 -14.52 -8.29
CA PHE A 171 -4.89 -15.83 -8.85
C PHE A 171 -6.11 -16.64 -9.30
N ARG A 172 -7.26 -16.47 -8.65
CA ARG A 172 -8.50 -17.16 -9.04
C ARG A 172 -9.12 -16.64 -10.34
N ARG A 173 -8.71 -15.48 -10.85
CA ARG A 173 -9.23 -14.90 -12.10
C ARG A 173 -8.24 -14.90 -13.25
N SER A 174 -6.95 -15.05 -12.96
CA SER A 174 -5.91 -15.23 -13.98
C SER A 174 -5.93 -16.65 -14.60
N HIS A 175 -6.87 -17.50 -14.19
CA HIS A 175 -7.13 -18.84 -14.71
C HIS A 175 -8.58 -19.01 -15.17
#